data_AF-E2SDZ4-F1
#
_entry.id   AF-E2SDZ4-F1
#
_cell.length_a   1.000
_cell.length_b   1.000
_cell.length_c   1.000
_cell.angle_alpha   90.00
_cell.angle_beta   90.00
_cell.angle_gamma   90.00
#
_symmetry.space_group_name_H-M   'P 1'
#
loop_
_entity.id
_entity.type
_entity.pdbx_description
1 polymer ?
#
loop_
_entity_poly.entity_id
_entity_poly.type
_entity_poly.pdbx_seq_one_letter_code
_entity_poly.pdbx_strand_id
1 'polypeptide(L)'
;MCRKHGGNTPQALAAAERRTQAEAAQRELGRALAEAYGTSVPTVDPADAMLQAVSWKHAEVTVLRTKVAGMAMDDPKSLVWGVTRQHTGEGYGTTRESGENIWLQMLHKSEEQLVRFSAAARSAGCDEARILAAERYGTQIASMLQAFAAAQLAAVSRLLADHEEAVALLADAWSQIVRETAPVVLRAIDAGTAPTTEGAHP
;
A
#
# COMPACT_ATOMS: atom_id res chain seq x y z
N MET A 1 41.76 13.79 -2.83
CA MET A 1 42.51 13.91 -1.56
C MET A 1 43.84 13.16 -1.73
N CYS A 2 44.99 13.81 -1.54
CA CYS A 2 46.30 13.19 -1.75
C CYS A 2 46.68 12.26 -0.58
N ARG A 3 47.43 11.17 -0.85
CA ARG A 3 47.84 10.15 0.14
C ARG A 3 48.42 10.73 1.45
N LYS A 4 49.11 11.88 1.36
CA LYS A 4 49.74 12.58 2.49
C LYS A 4 48.83 13.50 3.29
N HIS A 5 47.61 13.79 2.84
CA HIS A 5 46.68 14.72 3.50
C HIS A 5 45.35 14.04 3.86
N GLY A 6 45.43 12.91 4.58
CA GLY A 6 44.26 12.23 5.14
C GLY A 6 43.63 11.14 4.26
N GLY A 7 44.01 11.04 2.98
CA GLY A 7 43.43 10.06 2.05
C GLY A 7 43.76 8.59 2.36
N ASN A 8 44.81 8.34 3.16
CA ASN A 8 45.22 6.99 3.58
C ASN A 8 44.86 6.70 5.05
N THR A 9 44.03 7.53 5.67
CA THR A 9 43.54 7.23 7.03
C THR A 9 42.61 6.02 6.98
N PRO A 10 42.60 5.15 8.01
CA PRO A 10 41.69 3.99 8.05
C PRO A 10 40.21 4.38 7.84
N GLN A 11 39.81 5.55 8.33
CA GLN A 11 38.47 6.09 8.17
C GLN A 11 38.16 6.48 6.71
N ALA A 12 39.10 7.15 6.03
CA ALA A 12 38.95 7.51 4.62
C ALA A 12 38.95 6.27 3.71
N LEU A 13 39.78 5.27 4.03
CA LEU A 13 39.82 3.98 3.33
C LEU A 13 38.51 3.21 3.51
N ALA A 14 38.00 3.07 4.74
CA ALA A 14 36.72 2.41 5.01
C ALA A 14 35.54 3.15 4.36
N ALA A 15 35.57 4.49 4.30
CA ALA A 15 34.56 5.26 3.59
C ALA A 15 34.65 5.09 2.07
N ALA A 16 35.85 4.98 1.51
CA ALA A 16 36.06 4.68 0.09
C ALA A 16 35.58 3.27 -0.26
N GLU A 17 35.88 2.28 0.59
CA GLU A 17 35.43 0.91 0.44
C GLU A 17 33.89 0.81 0.46
N ARG A 18 33.23 1.48 1.43
CA ARG A 18 31.76 1.56 1.46
C ARG A 18 31.17 2.16 0.17
N ARG A 19 31.80 3.20 -0.39
CA ARG A 19 31.36 3.78 -1.67
C ARG A 19 31.51 2.79 -2.82
N THR A 20 32.65 2.11 -2.94
CA THR A 20 32.88 1.11 -3.99
C THR A 20 31.93 -0.08 -3.89
N GLN A 21 31.61 -0.53 -2.66
CA GLN A 21 30.62 -1.58 -2.43
C GLN A 21 29.21 -1.12 -2.81
N ALA A 22 28.83 0.12 -2.45
CA ALA A 22 27.56 0.69 -2.84
C ALA A 22 27.43 0.83 -4.38
N GLU A 23 28.49 1.27 -5.06
CA GLU A 23 28.53 1.35 -6.53
C GLU A 23 28.47 -0.03 -7.20
N ALA A 24 29.10 -1.05 -6.62
CA ALA A 24 29.01 -2.42 -7.09
C ALA A 24 27.58 -2.96 -6.94
N ALA A 25 26.96 -2.77 -5.77
CA ALA A 25 25.59 -3.18 -5.49
C ALA A 25 24.58 -2.44 -6.38
N GLN A 26 24.76 -1.15 -6.65
CA GLN A 26 23.91 -0.40 -7.58
C GLN A 26 24.01 -0.93 -9.01
N ARG A 27 25.21 -1.29 -9.47
CA ARG A 27 25.41 -1.91 -10.80
C ARG A 27 24.81 -3.29 -10.90
N GLU A 28 24.88 -4.07 -9.83
CA GLU A 28 24.25 -5.39 -9.76
C GLU A 28 22.72 -5.28 -9.75
N LEU A 29 22.15 -4.40 -8.93
CA LEU A 29 20.73 -4.11 -8.91
C LEU A 29 20.23 -3.63 -10.27
N GLY A 30 20.97 -2.72 -10.93
CA GLY A 30 20.62 -2.25 -12.26
C GLY A 30 20.58 -3.38 -13.31
N ARG A 31 21.54 -4.32 -13.23
CA ARG A 31 21.53 -5.52 -14.09
C ARG A 31 20.34 -6.44 -13.78
N ALA A 32 20.08 -6.72 -12.52
CA ALA A 32 18.98 -7.58 -12.10
C ALA A 32 17.61 -6.99 -12.50
N LEU A 33 17.43 -5.67 -12.36
CA LEU A 33 16.21 -4.98 -12.82
C LEU A 33 16.07 -5.02 -14.35
N ALA A 34 17.16 -4.83 -15.09
CA ALA A 34 17.16 -4.93 -16.55
C ALA A 34 16.86 -6.36 -17.04
N GLU A 35 17.34 -7.39 -16.33
CA GLU A 35 17.04 -8.80 -16.63
C GLU A 35 15.58 -9.15 -16.30
N ALA A 36 15.09 -8.72 -15.13
CA ALA A 36 13.74 -9.02 -14.69
C ALA A 36 12.65 -8.30 -15.50
N TYR A 37 12.91 -7.07 -15.94
CA TYR A 37 11.89 -6.21 -16.51
C TYR A 37 12.21 -5.67 -17.91
N GLY A 38 13.43 -5.85 -18.43
CA GLY A 38 13.81 -5.31 -19.74
C GLY A 38 13.54 -3.81 -19.85
N THR A 39 12.83 -3.39 -20.90
CA THR A 39 12.30 -2.02 -21.07
C THR A 39 10.87 -1.84 -20.54
N SER A 40 10.23 -2.91 -20.07
CA SER A 40 8.86 -2.89 -19.56
C SER A 40 8.85 -3.04 -18.04
N VAL A 41 9.16 -1.94 -17.35
CA VAL A 41 8.88 -1.86 -15.91
C VAL A 41 7.36 -1.85 -15.74
N PRO A 42 6.78 -2.72 -14.89
CA PRO A 42 5.36 -2.69 -14.59
C PRO A 42 4.96 -1.30 -14.12
N THR A 43 4.00 -0.69 -14.81
CA THR A 43 3.46 0.59 -14.39
C THR A 43 2.63 0.35 -13.14
N VAL A 44 3.16 0.74 -11.98
CA VAL A 44 2.39 0.80 -10.74
C VAL A 44 1.81 2.20 -10.63
N ASP A 45 0.53 2.30 -10.27
CA ASP A 45 -0.06 3.59 -9.94
C ASP A 45 0.72 4.22 -8.75
N PRO A 46 1.22 5.46 -8.89
CA PRO A 46 2.03 6.07 -7.84
C PRO A 46 1.32 6.19 -6.49
N ALA A 47 0.00 6.40 -6.46
CA ALA A 47 -0.75 6.49 -5.22
C ALA A 47 -0.83 5.11 -4.54
N ASP A 48 -1.07 4.05 -5.31
CA ASP A 48 -1.05 2.68 -4.81
C ASP A 48 0.33 2.30 -4.26
N ALA A 49 1.40 2.64 -4.98
CA ALA A 49 2.77 2.38 -4.55
C ALA A 49 3.11 3.08 -3.22
N MET A 50 2.72 4.34 -3.06
CA MET A 50 2.96 5.10 -1.83
C MET A 50 2.19 4.53 -0.64
N LEU A 51 0.92 4.17 -0.83
CA LEU A 51 0.11 3.54 0.21
C LEU A 51 0.61 2.14 0.60
N GLN A 52 1.09 1.38 -0.38
CA GLN A 52 1.72 0.10 -0.13
C GLN A 52 3.00 0.27 0.69
N ALA A 53 3.85 1.27 0.37
CA ALA A 53 5.05 1.58 1.15
C ALA A 53 4.72 1.97 2.61
N VAL A 54 3.67 2.75 2.84
CA VAL A 54 3.17 3.07 4.19
C VAL A 54 2.74 1.80 4.92
N SER A 55 2.00 0.91 4.26
CA SER A 55 1.51 -0.35 4.84
C SER A 55 2.66 -1.28 5.24
N TRP A 56 3.65 -1.46 4.37
CA TRP A 56 4.85 -2.24 4.68
C TRP A 56 5.62 -1.66 5.86
N LYS A 57 5.79 -0.34 5.90
CA LYS A 57 6.51 0.33 6.99
C LYS A 57 5.74 0.21 8.32
N HIS A 58 4.42 0.27 8.29
CA HIS A 58 3.58 0.04 9.47
C HIS A 58 3.72 -1.39 10.01
N ALA A 59 3.74 -2.39 9.13
CA ALA A 59 3.98 -3.78 9.52
C ALA A 59 5.36 -3.95 10.17
N GLU A 60 6.40 -3.34 9.60
CA GLU A 60 7.76 -3.35 10.15
C GLU A 60 7.81 -2.75 11.56
N VAL A 61 7.23 -1.56 11.76
CA VAL A 61 7.13 -0.91 13.09
C VAL A 61 6.41 -1.81 14.09
N THR A 62 5.32 -2.47 13.68
CA THR A 62 4.54 -3.36 14.56
C THR A 62 5.38 -4.54 15.06
N VAL A 63 6.13 -5.18 14.17
CA VAL A 63 7.05 -6.28 14.52
C VAL A 63 8.16 -5.78 15.45
N LEU A 64 8.78 -4.64 15.14
CA LEU A 64 9.86 -4.07 15.93
C LEU A 64 9.39 -3.66 17.34
N ARG A 65 8.19 -3.07 17.47
CA ARG A 65 7.57 -2.76 18.78
C ARG A 65 7.39 -4.01 19.62
N THR A 66 6.90 -5.09 19.02
CA THR A 66 6.74 -6.38 19.71
C THR A 66 8.09 -6.91 20.20
N LYS A 67 9.12 -6.83 19.34
CA LYS A 67 10.47 -7.29 19.68
C LYS A 67 11.10 -6.46 20.81
N VAL A 68 11.00 -5.14 20.73
CA VAL A 68 11.50 -4.20 21.75
C VAL A 68 10.77 -4.39 23.07
N ALA A 69 9.44 -4.52 23.03
CA ALA A 69 8.64 -4.78 24.23
C ALA A 69 9.04 -6.08 24.92
N GLY A 70 9.24 -7.17 24.15
CA GLY A 70 9.72 -8.44 24.70
C GLY A 70 11.07 -8.30 25.41
N MET A 71 12.05 -7.64 24.78
CA MET A 71 13.36 -7.39 25.41
C MET A 71 13.25 -6.52 26.68
N ALA A 72 12.39 -5.50 26.65
CA ALA A 72 12.15 -4.63 27.80
C ALA A 72 11.57 -5.39 28.99
N MET A 73 10.70 -6.38 28.73
CA MET A 73 10.12 -7.24 29.75
C MET A 73 11.14 -8.23 30.33
N ASP A 74 12.00 -8.80 29.48
CA ASP A 74 13.00 -9.80 29.90
C ASP A 74 14.15 -9.16 30.71
N ASP A 75 14.73 -8.07 30.21
CA ASP A 75 15.73 -7.25 30.90
C ASP A 75 15.72 -5.82 30.34
N PRO A 76 15.20 -4.82 31.08
CA PRO A 76 15.19 -3.43 30.64
C PRO A 76 16.58 -2.87 30.26
N LYS A 77 17.66 -3.40 30.86
CA LYS A 77 19.02 -2.93 30.56
C LYS A 77 19.48 -3.39 29.18
N SER A 78 18.91 -4.46 28.62
CA SER A 78 19.22 -4.97 27.28
C SER A 78 18.91 -3.96 26.16
N LEU A 79 18.08 -2.94 26.43
CA LEU A 79 17.76 -1.86 25.50
C LEU A 79 18.90 -0.83 25.36
N VAL A 80 19.79 -0.72 26.34
CA VAL A 80 20.82 0.33 26.43
C VAL A 80 22.24 -0.25 26.60
N TRP A 81 22.34 -1.54 26.91
CA TRP A 81 23.60 -2.29 26.99
C TRP A 81 23.69 -3.32 25.87
N GLY A 82 24.61 -3.10 24.93
CA GLY A 82 24.89 -4.01 23.82
C GLY A 82 26.30 -3.83 23.27
N VAL A 83 26.87 -4.88 22.65
CA VAL A 83 28.19 -4.80 22.01
C VAL A 83 28.05 -4.03 20.69
N THR A 84 28.47 -2.77 20.66
CA THR A 84 28.35 -1.87 19.50
C THR A 84 29.41 -2.11 18.41
N ARG A 85 30.53 -2.78 18.73
CA ARG A 85 31.59 -3.14 17.77
C ARG A 85 32.42 -4.32 18.27
N GLN A 86 32.58 -5.36 17.46
CA GLN A 86 33.53 -6.46 17.71
C GLN A 86 34.71 -6.30 16.73
N HIS A 87 35.93 -6.12 17.25
CA HIS A 87 37.15 -6.14 16.45
C HIS A 87 37.67 -7.58 16.32
N THR A 88 37.93 -8.04 15.10
CA THR A 88 38.71 -9.25 14.81
C THR A 88 40.07 -8.84 14.26
N GLY A 89 41.11 -8.96 15.09
CA GLY A 89 42.51 -8.62 14.78
C GLY A 89 43.43 -8.85 15.99
N GLU A 90 44.74 -8.89 15.76
CA GLU A 90 45.78 -9.23 16.74
C GLU A 90 45.79 -8.24 17.92
N GLY A 91 45.10 -8.59 19.01
CA GLY A 91 44.87 -7.75 20.19
C GLY A 91 43.47 -7.98 20.76
N TYR A 92 43.29 -9.06 21.52
CA TYR A 92 42.00 -9.46 22.09
C TYR A 92 41.49 -8.43 23.11
N GLY A 93 40.40 -7.75 22.78
CA GLY A 93 39.63 -6.91 23.70
C GLY A 93 38.24 -6.61 23.15
N THR A 94 37.19 -7.01 23.88
CA THR A 94 35.82 -6.57 23.59
C THR A 94 35.60 -5.23 24.26
N THR A 95 35.67 -4.13 23.50
CA THR A 95 35.20 -2.83 24.01
C THR A 95 33.68 -2.86 24.03
N ARG A 96 33.10 -2.96 25.23
CA ARG A 96 31.66 -2.75 25.43
C ARG A 96 31.45 -1.26 25.64
N GLU A 97 30.95 -0.55 24.63
CA GLU A 97 30.45 0.80 24.79
C GLU A 97 28.95 0.74 25.13
N SER A 98 28.48 1.62 26.02
CA SER A 98 27.03 1.77 26.25
C SER A 98 26.44 2.44 25.01
N GLY A 99 25.65 1.70 24.25
CA GLY A 99 24.97 2.16 23.06
C GLY A 99 23.58 1.56 23.00
N GLU A 100 22.64 2.33 22.45
CA GLU A 100 21.26 1.89 22.22
C GLU A 100 21.24 0.56 21.47
N ASN A 101 20.39 -0.37 21.90
CA ASN A 101 20.25 -1.67 21.24
C ASN A 101 19.85 -1.49 19.77
N ILE A 102 20.44 -2.29 18.87
CA ILE A 102 20.19 -2.20 17.43
C ILE A 102 18.70 -2.30 17.07
N TRP A 103 17.92 -3.11 17.78
CA TRP A 103 16.49 -3.24 17.54
C TRP A 103 15.71 -1.97 17.92
N LEU A 104 16.14 -1.27 18.97
CA LEU A 104 15.54 0.00 19.39
C LEU A 104 15.92 1.12 18.41
N GLN A 105 17.17 1.16 17.94
CA GLN A 105 17.59 2.07 16.86
C GLN A 105 16.80 1.82 15.56
N MET A 106 16.62 0.56 15.18
CA MET A 106 15.80 0.18 14.02
C MET A 106 14.35 0.61 14.20
N LEU A 107 13.77 0.44 15.40
CA LEU A 107 12.42 0.87 15.70
C LEU A 107 12.27 2.39 15.50
N HIS A 108 13.10 3.20 16.16
CA HIS A 108 13.05 4.66 16.03
C HIS A 108 13.19 5.12 14.57
N LYS A 109 14.13 4.52 13.84
CA LYS A 109 14.32 4.82 12.42
C LYS A 109 13.09 4.45 11.58
N SER A 110 12.49 3.28 11.82
CA SER A 110 11.31 2.83 11.07
C SER A 110 10.06 3.65 11.43
N GLU A 111 9.94 4.13 12.67
CA GLU A 111 8.89 5.08 13.07
C GLU A 111 9.05 6.44 12.39
N GLU A 112 10.27 6.99 12.31
CA GLU A 112 10.54 8.23 11.55
C GLU A 112 10.18 8.06 10.07
N GLN A 113 10.59 6.93 9.48
CA GLN A 113 10.28 6.62 8.08
C GLN A 113 8.78 6.47 7.83
N LEU A 114 8.05 5.84 8.77
CA LEU A 114 6.59 5.73 8.69
C LEU A 114 5.94 7.11 8.62
N VAL A 115 6.31 8.01 9.55
CA VAL A 115 5.79 9.38 9.58
C VAL A 115 6.11 10.11 8.27
N ARG A 116 7.35 10.00 7.76
CA ARG A 116 7.75 10.61 6.50
C ARG A 116 6.95 10.08 5.31
N PHE A 117 6.76 8.78 5.20
CA PHE A 117 6.00 8.18 4.10
C PHE A 117 4.52 8.52 4.18
N SER A 118 3.92 8.51 5.37
CA SER A 118 2.53 8.92 5.58
C SER A 118 2.33 10.40 5.23
N ALA A 119 3.26 11.28 5.63
CA ALA A 119 3.21 12.69 5.29
C ALA A 119 3.36 12.91 3.77
N ALA A 120 4.25 12.17 3.12
CA ALA A 120 4.43 12.23 1.66
C ALA A 120 3.19 11.75 0.90
N ALA A 121 2.60 10.62 1.31
CA ALA A 121 1.37 10.08 0.69
C ALA A 121 0.19 11.06 0.85
N ARG A 122 0.03 11.66 2.04
CA ARG A 122 -0.99 12.67 2.27
C ARG A 122 -0.76 13.93 1.43
N SER A 123 0.48 14.41 1.36
CA SER A 123 0.83 15.60 0.58
C SER A 123 0.66 15.38 -0.94
N ALA A 124 0.85 14.14 -1.39
CA ALA A 124 0.61 13.73 -2.78
C ALA A 124 -0.89 13.52 -3.10
N GLY A 125 -1.79 13.65 -2.11
CA GLY A 125 -3.23 13.50 -2.32
C GLY A 125 -3.67 12.07 -2.61
N CYS A 126 -2.92 11.05 -2.16
CA CYS A 126 -3.24 9.65 -2.47
C CYS A 126 -4.63 9.22 -1.96
N ASP A 127 -5.09 9.76 -0.82
CA ASP A 127 -6.41 9.47 -0.28
C ASP A 127 -7.53 10.03 -1.18
N GLU A 128 -7.37 11.26 -1.66
CA GLU A 128 -8.31 11.92 -2.55
C GLU A 128 -8.33 11.24 -3.93
N ALA A 129 -7.17 10.83 -4.44
CA ALA A 129 -7.06 10.08 -5.69
C ALA A 129 -7.83 8.74 -5.62
N ARG A 130 -7.78 8.03 -4.48
CA ARG A 130 -8.55 6.79 -4.28
C ARG A 130 -10.05 7.03 -4.20
N ILE A 131 -10.48 8.09 -3.51
CA ILE A 131 -11.90 8.46 -3.43
C ILE A 131 -12.41 8.81 -4.82
N LEU A 132 -11.70 9.66 -5.57
CA LEU A 132 -12.06 10.05 -6.93
C LEU A 132 -12.09 8.85 -7.89
N ALA A 133 -11.15 7.91 -7.76
CA ALA A 133 -11.17 6.67 -8.53
C ALA A 133 -12.41 5.84 -8.19
N ALA A 134 -12.72 5.65 -6.91
CA ALA A 134 -13.90 4.92 -6.46
C ALA A 134 -15.20 5.58 -6.95
N GLU A 135 -15.31 6.91 -6.89
CA GLU A 135 -16.47 7.66 -7.40
C GLU A 135 -16.63 7.53 -8.92
N ARG A 136 -15.53 7.58 -9.68
CA ARG A 136 -15.55 7.34 -11.13
C ARG A 136 -16.01 5.93 -11.45
N TYR A 137 -15.50 4.92 -10.75
CA TYR A 137 -15.94 3.53 -10.94
C TYR A 137 -17.42 3.35 -10.56
N GLY A 138 -17.88 3.98 -9.48
CA GLY A 138 -19.29 3.97 -9.09
C GLY A 138 -20.20 4.56 -10.18
N THR A 139 -19.81 5.70 -10.74
CA THR A 139 -20.54 6.34 -11.85
C THR A 139 -20.54 5.46 -13.11
N GLN A 140 -19.41 4.83 -13.43
CA GLN A 140 -19.27 3.97 -14.59
C GLN A 140 -20.11 2.69 -14.45
N ILE A 141 -20.07 2.03 -13.30
CA ILE A 141 -20.89 0.84 -13.04
C ILE A 141 -22.38 1.21 -13.07
N ALA A 142 -22.77 2.32 -12.45
CA ALA A 142 -24.16 2.78 -12.47
C ALA A 142 -24.66 3.03 -13.90
N SER A 143 -23.85 3.70 -14.75
CA SER A 143 -24.22 3.94 -16.15
C SER A 143 -24.29 2.64 -16.97
N MET A 144 -23.41 1.66 -16.73
CA MET A 144 -23.48 0.34 -17.35
C MET A 144 -24.75 -0.42 -16.95
N LEU A 145 -25.11 -0.40 -15.66
CA LEU A 145 -26.34 -1.05 -15.17
C LEU A 145 -27.59 -0.40 -15.74
N GLN A 146 -27.63 0.94 -15.82
CA GLN A 146 -28.74 1.66 -16.47
C GLN A 146 -28.86 1.31 -17.95
N ALA A 147 -27.74 1.27 -18.68
CA ALA A 147 -27.73 0.88 -20.09
C ALA A 147 -28.21 -0.56 -20.30
N PHE A 148 -27.78 -1.48 -19.42
CA PHE A 148 -28.22 -2.88 -19.46
C PHE A 148 -29.72 -3.03 -19.16
N ALA A 149 -30.21 -2.37 -18.11
CA ALA A 149 -31.63 -2.37 -17.75
C ALA A 149 -32.50 -1.80 -18.89
N ALA A 150 -32.07 -0.68 -19.50
CA ALA A 150 -32.76 -0.09 -20.64
C ALA A 150 -32.77 -1.04 -21.85
N ALA A 151 -31.67 -1.75 -22.11
CA ALA A 151 -31.59 -2.72 -23.19
C ALA A 151 -32.52 -3.92 -22.96
N GLN A 152 -32.65 -4.40 -21.71
CA GLN A 152 -33.59 -5.47 -21.37
C GLN A 152 -35.04 -5.03 -21.57
N LEU A 153 -35.42 -3.85 -21.07
CA LEU A 153 -36.77 -3.31 -21.29
C LEU A 153 -37.07 -3.16 -22.78
N ALA A 154 -36.12 -2.64 -23.56
CA ALA A 154 -36.28 -2.50 -25.01
C ALA A 154 -36.42 -3.86 -25.72
N ALA A 155 -35.69 -4.89 -25.29
CA ALA A 155 -35.79 -6.24 -25.85
C ALA A 155 -37.17 -6.85 -25.60
N VAL A 156 -37.69 -6.76 -24.37
CA VAL A 156 -39.02 -7.28 -24.03
C VAL A 156 -40.12 -6.47 -24.72
N SER A 157 -39.99 -5.14 -24.77
CA SER A 157 -40.96 -4.27 -25.45
C SER A 157 -41.08 -4.60 -26.94
N ARG A 158 -39.97 -4.95 -27.61
CA ARG A 158 -40.00 -5.40 -29.01
C ARG A 158 -40.78 -6.69 -29.22
N LEU A 159 -40.77 -7.61 -28.25
CA LEU A 159 -41.56 -8.85 -28.31
C LEU A 159 -43.06 -8.58 -28.17
N LEU A 160 -43.44 -7.45 -27.57
CA LEU A 160 -44.82 -7.02 -27.33
C LEU A 160 -45.26 -5.89 -28.26
N ALA A 161 -44.55 -5.67 -29.38
CA ALA A 161 -44.74 -4.49 -30.22
C ALA A 161 -46.18 -4.32 -30.74
N ASP A 162 -46.93 -5.41 -30.92
CA ASP A 162 -48.33 -5.38 -31.39
C ASP A 162 -49.35 -5.11 -30.25
N HIS A 163 -48.87 -4.97 -29.00
CA HIS A 163 -49.69 -4.81 -27.80
C HIS A 163 -49.32 -3.52 -27.05
N GLU A 164 -49.75 -2.38 -27.59
CA GLU A 164 -49.39 -1.04 -27.09
C GLU A 164 -49.71 -0.83 -25.59
N GLU A 165 -50.87 -1.28 -25.12
CA GLU A 165 -51.24 -1.23 -23.69
C GLU A 165 -50.31 -2.10 -22.82
N ALA A 166 -49.88 -3.27 -23.31
CA ALA A 166 -48.98 -4.15 -22.57
C ALA A 166 -47.57 -3.57 -22.46
N VAL A 167 -47.09 -2.88 -23.50
CA VAL A 167 -45.81 -2.15 -23.48
C VAL A 167 -45.86 -1.00 -22.47
N ALA A 168 -46.96 -0.24 -22.43
CA ALA A 168 -47.13 0.84 -21.47
C ALA A 168 -47.14 0.32 -20.02
N LEU A 169 -47.90 -0.75 -19.75
CA LEU A 169 -47.94 -1.39 -18.43
C LEU A 169 -46.57 -1.93 -18.01
N LEU A 170 -45.84 -2.56 -18.93
CA LEU A 170 -44.49 -3.07 -18.69
C LEU A 170 -43.50 -1.95 -18.33
N ALA A 171 -43.53 -0.84 -19.06
CA ALA A 171 -42.63 0.29 -18.80
C ALA A 171 -42.89 0.92 -17.42
N ASP A 172 -44.16 1.03 -17.01
CA ASP A 172 -44.52 1.56 -15.69
C ASP A 172 -44.12 0.60 -14.57
N ALA A 173 -44.43 -0.69 -14.71
CA ALA A 173 -44.03 -1.74 -13.76
C ALA A 173 -42.50 -1.83 -13.62
N TRP A 174 -41.76 -1.77 -14.73
CA TRP A 174 -40.29 -1.74 -14.71
C TRP A 174 -39.75 -0.53 -13.95
N SER A 175 -40.31 0.65 -14.20
CA SER A 175 -39.92 1.88 -13.51
C SER A 175 -40.21 1.81 -12.01
N GLN A 176 -41.33 1.19 -11.62
CA GLN A 176 -41.68 0.97 -10.23
C GLN A 176 -40.69 0.01 -9.54
N ILE A 177 -40.41 -1.15 -10.15
CA ILE A 177 -39.45 -2.14 -9.62
C ILE A 177 -38.07 -1.50 -9.40
N VAL A 178 -37.58 -0.70 -10.35
CA VAL A 178 -36.29 -0.01 -10.21
C VAL A 178 -36.31 0.98 -9.05
N ARG A 179 -37.39 1.76 -8.88
CA ARG A 179 -37.53 2.71 -7.77
C ARG A 179 -37.57 2.03 -6.40
N GLU A 180 -38.22 0.87 -6.31
CA GLU A 180 -38.35 0.12 -5.05
C GLU A 180 -37.08 -0.67 -4.70
N THR A 181 -36.43 -1.25 -5.70
CA THR A 181 -35.27 -2.14 -5.51
C THR A 181 -33.97 -1.35 -5.33
N ALA A 182 -33.79 -0.22 -6.02
CA ALA A 182 -32.53 0.54 -5.97
C ALA A 182 -32.12 0.98 -4.55
N PRO A 183 -33.02 1.54 -3.70
CA PRO A 183 -32.66 1.92 -2.33
C PRO A 183 -32.31 0.72 -1.45
N VAL A 184 -32.95 -0.44 -1.66
CA VAL A 184 -32.68 -1.68 -0.91
C VAL A 184 -31.28 -2.20 -1.24
N VAL A 185 -30.95 -2.26 -2.54
CA VAL A 185 -29.64 -2.71 -2.99
C VAL A 185 -28.53 -1.75 -2.54
N LEU A 186 -28.74 -0.44 -2.62
CA LEU A 186 -27.77 0.55 -2.15
C LEU A 186 -27.49 0.41 -0.64
N ARG A 187 -28.54 0.23 0.18
CA ARG A 187 -28.38 0.00 1.63
C ARG A 187 -27.63 -1.29 1.96
N ALA A 188 -27.85 -2.35 1.19
CA ALA A 188 -27.13 -3.62 1.37
C ALA A 188 -25.64 -3.46 1.03
N ILE A 189 -25.32 -2.75 -0.06
CA ILE A 189 -23.95 -2.43 -0.45
C ILE A 189 -23.24 -1.61 0.64
N ASP A 190 -23.89 -0.56 1.17
CA ASP A 190 -23.33 0.27 2.25
C ASP A 190 -23.08 -0.54 3.54
N ALA A 191 -23.94 -1.53 3.82
CA ALA A 191 -23.78 -2.43 4.96
C ALA A 191 -22.74 -3.55 4.73
N GLY A 192 -22.16 -3.66 3.52
CA GLY A 192 -21.27 -4.75 3.14
C GLY A 192 -21.96 -6.12 3.09
N THR A 193 -23.29 -6.15 2.95
CA THR A 193 -24.09 -7.37 2.92
C THR A 193 -24.62 -7.65 1.51
N ALA A 194 -24.84 -8.92 1.19
CA ALA A 194 -25.44 -9.28 -0.08
C ALA A 194 -26.89 -8.77 -0.12
N PRO A 195 -27.34 -8.15 -1.23
CA PRO A 195 -28.73 -7.76 -1.38
C PRO A 195 -29.60 -9.02 -1.43
N THR A 196 -30.39 -9.23 -0.39
CA THR A 196 -31.40 -10.29 -0.35
C THR A 196 -32.67 -9.80 -1.03
N THR A 197 -33.19 -10.55 -1.99
CA THR A 197 -34.47 -10.26 -2.66
C THR A 197 -35.69 -10.65 -1.82
N GLU A 198 -35.49 -11.20 -0.62
CA GLU A 198 -36.55 -11.50 0.34
C GLU A 198 -37.10 -10.19 0.94
N GLY A 199 -38.16 -9.65 0.33
CA GLY A 199 -38.92 -8.52 0.86
C GLY A 199 -39.48 -7.53 -0.16
N ALA A 200 -39.15 -7.69 -1.46
CA ALA A 200 -39.58 -6.76 -2.52
C ALA A 200 -40.80 -7.27 -3.34
N HIS A 201 -41.73 -7.97 -2.70
CA HIS A 201 -43.01 -8.31 -3.31
C HIS A 201 -44.16 -7.81 -2.41
N PRO A 202 -45.01 -6.88 -2.89
CA PRO A 202 -46.39 -6.81 -2.41
C PRO A 202 -47.19 -8.04 -2.83
#